data_AF-A0A1F6WHJ2-F1
#
_entry.id   AF-A0A1F6WHJ2-F1
#
_cell.length_a   1.000
_cell.length_b   1.000
_cell.length_c   1.000
_cell.angle_alpha   90.00
_cell.angle_beta   90.00
_cell.angle_gamma   90.00
#
_symmetry.space_group_name_H-M   'P 1'
#
loop_
_entity.id
_entity.type
_entity.pdbx_description
1 polymer ?
#
loop_
_entity_poly.entity_id
_entity_poly.type
_entity_poly.pdbx_seq_one_letter_code
_entity_poly.pdbx_strand_id
1 'polypeptide(L)'
;MEKSEEILNSQNKLTRELLELPHILNVRLPGNDELMYENRPIRERMEEVLQNAPLSEETKLWLKDGVITYIESLTIQDDFSDNVQRREFEKTFENKKEISNSFRNNRLGRNNINDVIRFFNNFESFEKKFSFSLPVKKMLDEVYLIVSFKRRDESDPKSEDLRAYEEMGIEDKLEVTRKVAELAREICVNIIQKFSQTSL
;
A
#
# COMPACT_ATOMS: atom_id res chain seq x y z
N MET A 1 15.67 15.76 -10.88
CA MET A 1 16.48 15.96 -9.67
C MET A 1 15.77 16.86 -8.67
N GLU A 2 15.45 18.12 -8.98
CA GLU A 2 14.80 19.05 -8.04
C GLU A 2 13.47 18.53 -7.45
N LYS A 3 12.57 17.95 -8.27
CA LYS A 3 11.30 17.37 -7.77
C LYS A 3 11.48 16.21 -6.78
N SER A 4 12.50 15.37 -6.98
CA SER A 4 12.75 14.20 -6.11
C SER A 4 13.29 14.65 -4.75
N GLU A 5 14.11 15.70 -4.73
CA GLU A 5 14.63 16.30 -3.49
C GLU A 5 13.53 17.03 -2.70
N GLU A 6 12.61 17.72 -3.38
CA GLU A 6 11.45 18.37 -2.75
C GLU A 6 10.50 17.36 -2.10
N ILE A 7 10.20 16.25 -2.78
CA ILE A 7 9.36 15.17 -2.25
C ILE A 7 10.03 14.54 -1.02
N LEU A 8 11.33 14.25 -1.09
CA LEU A 8 12.08 13.67 0.02
C LEU A 8 12.13 14.61 1.22
N ASN A 9 12.33 15.91 1.00
CA ASN A 9 12.34 16.92 2.06
C ASN A 9 10.96 17.08 2.71
N SER A 10 9.88 17.03 1.92
CA SER A 10 8.50 17.05 2.41
C SER A 10 8.19 15.81 3.26
N GLN A 11 8.54 14.61 2.80
CA GLN A 11 8.34 13.37 3.57
C GLN A 11 9.17 13.35 4.86
N ASN A 12 10.41 13.84 4.83
CA ASN A 12 11.25 13.95 6.02
C ASN A 12 10.65 14.93 7.05
N LYS A 13 10.09 16.05 6.59
CA LYS A 13 9.39 17.00 7.47
C LYS A 13 8.15 16.36 8.08
N LEU A 14 7.29 15.74 7.27
CA LEU A 14 6.08 15.07 7.74
C LEU A 14 6.39 13.95 8.74
N THR A 15 7.46 13.19 8.49
CA THR A 15 7.94 12.13 9.40
C THR A 15 8.29 12.69 10.77
N ARG A 16 9.03 13.81 10.83
CA ARG A 16 9.37 14.48 12.10
C ARG A 16 8.12 14.97 12.82
N GLU A 17 7.22 15.64 12.10
CA GLU A 17 5.97 16.15 12.67
C GLU A 17 5.09 15.02 13.23
N LEU A 18 5.03 13.86 12.56
CA LEU A 18 4.29 12.69 13.06
C LEU A 18 4.93 12.07 14.30
N LEU A 19 6.26 11.97 14.36
CA LEU A 19 7.00 11.42 15.51
C LEU A 19 6.90 12.31 16.77
N GLU A 20 6.59 13.60 16.61
CA GLU A 20 6.33 14.51 17.73
C GLU A 20 4.93 14.34 18.33
N LEU A 21 4.02 13.62 17.66
CA LEU A 21 2.66 13.42 18.15
C LEU A 21 2.61 12.32 19.22
N PRO A 22 1.76 12.46 20.25
CA PRO A 22 1.58 11.40 21.24
C PRO A 22 1.00 10.15 20.57
N HIS A 23 1.25 8.98 21.15
CA HIS A 23 0.82 7.65 20.66
C HIS A 23 1.50 7.17 19.39
N ILE A 24 2.25 8.01 18.67
CA ILE A 24 3.07 7.58 17.53
C ILE A 24 4.37 6.99 18.07
N LEU A 25 4.54 5.68 17.92
CA LEU A 25 5.73 4.96 18.39
C LEU A 25 6.87 5.04 17.37
N ASN A 26 6.52 4.94 16.09
CA ASN A 26 7.50 4.90 15.01
C ASN A 26 6.86 5.32 13.68
N VAL A 27 7.69 5.89 12.80
CA VAL A 27 7.34 6.21 11.42
C VAL A 27 8.48 5.72 10.53
N ARG A 28 8.19 4.76 9.65
CA ARG A 28 9.17 4.16 8.74
C ARG A 28 8.93 4.65 7.32
N LEU A 29 9.96 5.21 6.70
CA LEU A 29 9.97 5.46 5.26
C LEU A 29 10.29 4.17 4.49
N PRO A 30 9.76 4.01 3.27
CA PRO A 30 10.16 2.91 2.40
C PRO A 30 11.67 2.98 2.10
N GLY A 31 12.28 1.81 1.97
CA GLY A 31 13.70 1.68 1.63
C GLY A 31 13.97 2.04 0.17
N ASN A 32 15.19 2.50 -0.14
CA ASN A 32 15.54 2.85 -1.52
C ASN A 32 15.38 1.65 -2.49
N ASP A 33 15.73 0.44 -2.06
CA ASP A 33 15.57 -0.77 -2.89
C ASP A 33 14.09 -1.12 -3.16
N GLU A 34 13.19 -0.72 -2.26
CA GLU A 34 11.74 -0.89 -2.42
C GLU A 34 11.19 0.06 -3.50
N LEU A 35 11.80 1.25 -3.66
CA LEU A 35 11.37 2.30 -4.59
C LEU A 35 12.00 2.23 -5.98
N MET A 36 13.01 1.37 -6.18
CA MET A 36 13.85 1.37 -7.38
C MET A 36 13.72 0.09 -8.22
N TYR A 37 13.75 0.25 -9.54
CA TYR A 37 13.88 -0.82 -10.52
C TYR A 37 14.93 -0.43 -11.56
N GLU A 38 15.95 -1.27 -11.77
CA GLU A 38 17.07 -1.01 -12.70
C GLU A 38 17.75 0.36 -12.45
N ASN A 39 17.96 0.73 -11.18
CA ASN A 39 18.52 2.01 -10.74
C ASN A 39 17.69 3.26 -11.13
N ARG A 40 16.39 3.09 -11.43
CA ARG A 40 15.45 4.20 -11.66
C ARG A 40 14.23 4.09 -10.72
N PRO A 41 13.61 5.21 -10.32
CA PRO A 41 12.40 5.18 -9.50
C PRO A 41 11.26 4.44 -10.20
N ILE A 42 10.58 3.55 -9.47
CA ILE A 42 9.44 2.79 -10.00
C ILE A 42 8.34 3.72 -10.51
N ARG A 43 8.05 4.82 -9.80
CA ARG A 43 7.05 5.81 -10.24
C ARG A 43 7.36 6.36 -11.63
N GLU A 44 8.60 6.79 -11.88
CA GLU A 44 8.99 7.32 -13.19
C GLU A 44 8.83 6.27 -14.29
N ARG A 45 9.29 5.05 -14.04
CA ARG A 45 9.18 3.94 -15.00
C ARG A 45 7.73 3.56 -15.28
N MET A 46 6.89 3.55 -14.24
CA MET A 46 5.46 3.32 -14.37
C MET A 46 4.78 4.44 -15.19
N GLU A 47 5.10 5.70 -14.92
CA GLU A 47 4.55 6.84 -15.69
C GLU A 47 4.92 6.75 -17.17
N GLU A 48 6.15 6.36 -17.50
CA GLU A 48 6.59 6.11 -18.89
C GLU A 48 5.77 5.00 -19.55
N VAL A 49 5.65 3.82 -18.92
CA VAL A 49 4.96 2.68 -19.55
C VAL A 49 3.45 2.87 -19.63
N LEU A 50 2.83 3.51 -18.63
CA LEU A 50 1.37 3.70 -18.59
C LEU A 50 0.85 4.68 -19.66
N GLN A 51 1.72 5.53 -20.23
CA GLN A 51 1.34 6.40 -21.35
C GLN A 51 0.88 5.58 -22.56
N ASN A 52 1.55 4.46 -22.84
CA ASN A 52 1.32 3.66 -24.03
C ASN A 52 0.73 2.26 -23.73
N ALA A 53 0.64 1.88 -22.46
CA ALA A 53 0.07 0.59 -22.07
C ALA A 53 -1.41 0.50 -22.50
N PRO A 54 -1.84 -0.61 -23.13
CA PRO A 54 -3.23 -0.88 -23.51
C PRO A 54 -4.07 -1.30 -22.28
N LEU A 55 -3.95 -0.56 -21.18
CA LEU A 55 -4.75 -0.69 -19.98
C LEU A 55 -5.86 0.36 -19.99
N SER A 56 -6.99 0.07 -19.34
CA SER A 56 -8.04 1.07 -19.17
C SER A 56 -7.55 2.27 -18.33
N GLU A 57 -8.11 3.45 -18.53
CA GLU A 57 -7.78 4.63 -17.73
C GLU A 57 -8.12 4.44 -16.25
N GLU A 58 -9.19 3.69 -15.94
CA GLU A 58 -9.54 3.30 -14.58
C GLU A 58 -8.43 2.46 -13.92
N THR A 59 -7.92 1.45 -14.64
CA THR A 59 -6.79 0.63 -14.18
C THR A 59 -5.53 1.48 -13.94
N LYS A 60 -5.23 2.42 -14.84
CA LYS A 60 -4.06 3.32 -14.71
C LYS A 60 -4.18 4.21 -13.47
N LEU A 61 -5.37 4.74 -13.19
CA LEU A 61 -5.63 5.54 -11.99
C LEU A 61 -5.48 4.70 -10.72
N TRP A 62 -6.06 3.51 -10.67
CA TRP A 62 -5.91 2.63 -9.51
C TRP A 62 -4.46 2.19 -9.28
N LEU A 63 -3.68 1.95 -10.34
CA LEU A 63 -2.24 1.68 -10.22
C LEU A 63 -1.51 2.86 -9.57
N LYS A 64 -1.82 4.09 -9.98
CA LYS A 64 -1.18 5.30 -9.45
C LYS A 64 -1.59 5.56 -8.00
N ASP A 65 -2.89 5.61 -7.75
CA ASP A 65 -3.44 6.08 -6.48
C ASP A 65 -3.45 4.98 -5.41
N GLY A 66 -3.58 3.72 -5.81
CA GLY A 66 -3.57 2.57 -4.92
C GLY A 66 -2.19 1.95 -4.77
N VAL A 67 -1.60 1.47 -5.87
CA VAL A 67 -0.39 0.62 -5.81
C VAL A 67 0.89 1.43 -5.65
N ILE A 68 1.15 2.39 -6.55
CA ILE A 68 2.38 3.19 -6.55
C ILE A 68 2.44 4.07 -5.30
N THR A 69 1.33 4.75 -4.98
CA THR A 69 1.24 5.59 -3.78
C THR A 69 1.47 4.78 -2.50
N TYR A 70 0.96 3.55 -2.42
CA TYR A 70 1.20 2.68 -1.28
C TYR A 70 2.68 2.29 -1.12
N ILE A 71 3.39 1.97 -2.22
CA ILE A 71 4.83 1.65 -2.17
C ILE A 71 5.65 2.83 -1.63
N GLU A 72 5.26 4.06 -1.98
CA GLU A 72 5.95 5.29 -1.56
C GLU A 72 5.50 5.84 -0.20
N SER A 73 4.43 5.28 0.35
CA SER A 73 3.89 5.69 1.62
C SER A 73 4.79 5.30 2.77
N LEU A 74 4.93 6.20 3.74
CA LEU A 74 5.46 5.85 5.06
C LEU A 74 4.55 4.82 5.74
N THR A 75 5.07 4.14 6.75
CA THR A 75 4.30 3.27 7.65
C THR A 75 4.32 3.88 9.05
N ILE A 76 3.16 3.98 9.70
CA ILE A 76 3.00 4.55 11.05
C ILE A 76 2.63 3.45 12.02
N GLN A 77 3.42 3.34 13.08
CA GLN A 77 3.13 2.49 14.22
C GLN A 77 2.58 3.36 15.36
N ASP A 78 1.43 2.97 15.88
CA ASP A 78 0.78 3.60 17.02
C ASP A 78 0.54 2.61 18.17
N ASP A 79 0.32 3.12 19.38
CA ASP A 79 0.05 2.32 20.59
C ASP A 79 -1.44 2.24 20.96
N PHE A 80 -2.35 2.69 20.07
CA PHE A 80 -3.77 2.68 20.37
C PHE A 80 -4.31 1.25 20.49
N SER A 81 -5.10 1.04 21.54
CA SER A 81 -5.72 -0.26 21.81
C SER A 81 -6.97 -0.53 20.96
N ASP A 82 -7.61 0.50 20.41
CA ASP A 82 -8.79 0.36 19.57
C ASP A 82 -8.94 1.48 18.50
N ASN A 83 -9.84 1.25 17.56
CA ASN A 83 -10.12 2.16 16.44
C ASN A 83 -11.00 3.38 16.80
N VAL A 84 -11.61 3.42 17.98
CA VAL A 84 -12.33 4.60 18.48
C VAL A 84 -11.32 5.64 18.93
N GLN A 85 -10.35 5.25 19.76
CA GLN A 85 -9.27 6.12 20.24
C GLN A 85 -8.47 6.71 19.08
N ARG A 86 -8.13 5.90 18.06
CA ARG A 86 -7.46 6.38 16.84
C ARG A 86 -8.26 7.46 16.12
N ARG A 87 -9.59 7.31 16.02
CA ARG A 87 -10.46 8.29 15.35
C ARG A 87 -10.60 9.57 16.15
N GLU A 88 -10.63 9.49 17.48
CA GLU A 88 -10.65 10.67 18.35
C GLU A 88 -9.33 11.42 18.27
N PHE A 89 -8.20 10.69 18.29
CA PHE A 89 -6.88 11.24 18.06
C PHE A 89 -6.80 11.93 16.69
N GLU A 90 -7.27 11.29 15.61
CA GLU A 90 -7.30 11.88 14.26
C GLU A 90 -8.03 13.23 14.20
N LYS A 91 -9.12 13.39 14.97
CA LYS A 91 -9.86 14.66 15.05
C LYS A 91 -9.05 15.78 15.69
N THR A 92 -8.12 15.49 16.60
CA THR A 92 -7.32 16.52 17.27
C THR A 92 -6.44 17.34 16.32
N PHE A 93 -6.18 16.81 15.11
CA PHE A 93 -5.42 17.47 14.05
C PHE A 93 -6.20 17.55 12.73
N GLU A 94 -7.54 17.59 12.77
CA GLU A 94 -8.38 17.77 11.58
C GLU A 94 -8.11 19.08 10.83
N ASN A 95 -7.65 20.11 11.55
CA ASN A 95 -7.18 21.38 10.98
C ASN A 95 -5.81 21.27 10.29
N LYS A 96 -5.06 20.18 10.51
CA LYS A 96 -3.81 19.84 9.84
C LYS A 96 -4.05 18.66 8.87
N LYS A 97 -4.76 18.95 7.77
CA LYS A 97 -5.21 17.93 6.80
C LYS A 97 -4.13 16.96 6.34
N GLU A 98 -2.92 17.44 6.12
CA GLU A 98 -1.79 16.61 5.67
C GLU A 98 -1.41 15.54 6.71
N ILE A 99 -1.27 15.93 7.98
CA ILE A 99 -1.01 15.02 9.11
C ILE A 99 -2.18 14.06 9.30
N SER A 100 -3.42 14.57 9.28
CA SER A 100 -4.63 13.76 9.45
C SER A 100 -4.73 12.66 8.39
N ASN A 101 -4.57 13.05 7.12
CA ASN A 101 -4.62 12.11 6.01
C ASN A 101 -3.44 11.12 6.07
N SER A 102 -2.23 11.58 6.39
CA SER A 102 -1.07 10.70 6.51
C SER A 102 -1.28 9.68 7.62
N PHE A 103 -1.70 10.11 8.81
CA PHE A 103 -2.00 9.20 9.93
C PHE A 103 -3.05 8.14 9.55
N ARG A 104 -4.18 8.58 8.98
CA ARG A 104 -5.26 7.66 8.60
C ARG A 104 -4.82 6.66 7.53
N ASN A 105 -4.08 7.11 6.52
CA ASN A 105 -3.79 6.33 5.33
C ASN A 105 -2.55 5.43 5.49
N ASN A 106 -1.70 5.69 6.48
CA ASN A 106 -0.40 5.02 6.60
C ASN A 106 -0.20 4.24 7.91
N ARG A 107 -1.19 4.20 8.81
CA ARG A 107 -1.13 3.37 10.02
C ARG A 107 -1.19 1.86 9.71
N LEU A 108 -0.94 1.02 10.70
CA LEU A 108 -1.03 -0.45 10.58
C LEU A 108 -2.49 -0.96 10.67
N GLY A 109 -3.41 -0.36 9.93
CA GLY A 109 -4.80 -0.79 9.82
C GLY A 109 -5.05 -1.58 8.55
N ARG A 110 -6.07 -2.46 8.55
CA ARG A 110 -6.43 -3.25 7.35
C ARG A 110 -6.78 -2.35 6.16
N ASN A 111 -7.46 -1.23 6.42
CA ASN A 111 -7.85 -0.29 5.38
C ASN A 111 -6.64 0.23 4.58
N ASN A 112 -5.45 0.26 5.18
CA ASN A 112 -4.23 0.78 4.56
C ASN A 112 -3.69 -0.15 3.48
N ILE A 113 -3.91 -1.46 3.62
CA ILE A 113 -3.49 -2.47 2.64
C ILE A 113 -4.61 -2.91 1.70
N ASN A 114 -5.86 -2.55 2.03
CA ASN A 114 -7.06 -3.06 1.37
C ASN A 114 -7.16 -2.64 -0.11
N ASP A 115 -6.80 -1.41 -0.44
CA ASP A 115 -6.88 -0.92 -1.82
C ASP A 115 -5.91 -1.67 -2.73
N VAL A 116 -4.71 -1.95 -2.23
CA VAL A 116 -3.68 -2.74 -2.90
C VAL A 116 -4.16 -4.19 -3.13
N ILE A 117 -4.68 -4.84 -2.08
CA ILE A 117 -5.21 -6.22 -2.17
C ILE A 117 -6.41 -6.30 -3.13
N ARG A 118 -7.35 -5.35 -3.03
CA ARG A 118 -8.54 -5.31 -3.90
C ARG A 118 -8.17 -5.06 -5.35
N PHE A 119 -7.21 -4.15 -5.59
CA PHE A 119 -6.68 -3.94 -6.93
C PHE A 119 -6.18 -5.27 -7.50
N PHE A 120 -5.34 -6.01 -6.76
CA PHE A 120 -4.78 -7.27 -7.27
C PHE A 120 -5.82 -8.35 -7.53
N ASN A 121 -6.76 -8.55 -6.61
CA ASN A 121 -7.81 -9.55 -6.77
C ASN A 121 -8.68 -9.28 -8.02
N ASN A 122 -8.88 -8.01 -8.35
CA ASN A 122 -9.75 -7.61 -9.43
C ASN A 122 -8.99 -7.33 -10.74
N PHE A 123 -7.67 -7.17 -10.70
CA PHE A 123 -6.89 -6.72 -11.85
C PHE A 123 -7.03 -7.67 -13.05
N GLU A 124 -7.00 -8.98 -12.86
CA GLU A 124 -7.23 -9.95 -13.94
C GLU A 124 -8.67 -9.85 -14.50
N SER A 125 -9.64 -9.48 -13.68
CA SER A 125 -11.02 -9.25 -14.12
C SER A 125 -11.16 -7.95 -14.94
N PHE A 126 -10.46 -6.89 -14.54
CA PHE A 126 -10.41 -5.61 -15.27
C PHE A 126 -9.65 -5.75 -16.59
N GLU A 127 -8.54 -6.46 -16.55
CA GLU A 127 -7.59 -6.58 -17.65
C GLU A 127 -7.47 -8.06 -18.05
N LYS A 128 -8.56 -8.63 -18.60
CA LYS A 128 -8.74 -10.07 -18.94
C LYS A 128 -7.60 -10.75 -19.71
N LYS A 129 -6.70 -9.98 -20.33
CA LYS A 129 -5.54 -10.46 -21.10
C LYS A 129 -4.22 -10.35 -20.33
N PHE A 130 -4.24 -9.79 -19.14
CA PHE A 130 -3.06 -9.63 -18.31
C PHE A 130 -2.89 -10.85 -17.40
N SER A 131 -1.83 -11.61 -17.64
CA SER A 131 -1.35 -12.64 -16.73
C SER A 131 -0.15 -12.15 -15.94
N PHE A 132 -0.23 -12.23 -14.61
CA PHE A 132 0.93 -12.08 -13.74
C PHE A 132 1.85 -13.31 -13.84
N SER A 133 3.14 -13.10 -13.54
CA SER A 133 4.09 -14.20 -13.37
C SER A 133 3.69 -15.13 -12.21
N LEU A 134 4.11 -16.39 -12.27
CA LEU A 134 3.80 -17.38 -11.24
C LEU A 134 4.26 -16.97 -9.82
N PRO A 135 5.45 -16.36 -9.63
CA PRO A 135 5.87 -15.87 -8.31
C PRO A 135 4.91 -14.83 -7.74
N VAL A 136 4.48 -13.85 -8.55
CA VAL A 136 3.52 -12.81 -8.12
C VAL A 136 2.18 -13.43 -7.73
N LYS A 137 1.69 -14.41 -8.50
CA LYS A 137 0.45 -15.13 -8.16
C LYS A 137 0.55 -15.83 -6.79
N LYS A 138 1.66 -16.51 -6.51
CA LYS A 138 1.88 -17.17 -5.20
C LYS A 138 1.93 -16.17 -4.04
N MET A 139 2.61 -15.04 -4.23
CA MET A 139 2.70 -13.99 -3.21
C MET A 139 1.32 -13.35 -2.97
N LEU A 140 0.52 -13.15 -4.02
CA LEU A 140 -0.85 -12.70 -3.89
C LEU A 140 -1.71 -13.68 -3.08
N ASP A 141 -1.64 -14.99 -3.37
CA ASP A 141 -2.38 -16.02 -2.63
C ASP A 141 -1.98 -16.03 -1.14
N GLU A 142 -0.69 -15.90 -0.84
CA GLU A 142 -0.16 -15.85 0.52
C GLU A 142 -0.64 -14.61 1.28
N VAL A 143 -0.46 -13.42 0.70
CA VAL A 143 -0.94 -12.15 1.28
C VAL A 143 -2.44 -12.21 1.49
N TYR A 144 -3.19 -12.71 0.50
CA TYR A 144 -4.63 -12.88 0.62
C TYR A 144 -4.98 -13.82 1.76
N LEU A 145 -4.31 -14.97 1.92
CA LEU A 145 -4.57 -15.88 3.03
C LEU A 145 -4.37 -15.18 4.39
N ILE A 146 -3.27 -14.44 4.54
CA ILE A 146 -2.92 -13.74 5.78
C ILE A 146 -3.96 -12.68 6.14
N VAL A 147 -4.33 -11.83 5.18
CA VAL A 147 -5.25 -10.70 5.39
C VAL A 147 -6.73 -11.11 5.37
N SER A 148 -7.03 -12.28 4.82
CA SER A 148 -8.39 -12.81 4.63
C SER A 148 -8.67 -14.02 5.51
N PHE A 149 -7.89 -14.27 6.58
CA PHE A 149 -8.28 -15.26 7.58
C PHE A 149 -9.67 -14.91 8.12
N LYS A 150 -10.67 -15.52 7.48
CA LYS A 150 -12.06 -15.53 7.89
C LYS A 150 -12.10 -16.37 9.15
N ARG A 151 -12.34 -15.76 10.31
CA ARG A 151 -13.07 -16.52 11.32
C ARG A 151 -14.49 -16.60 10.78
N ARG A 152 -14.86 -17.74 10.18
CA ARG A 152 -16.27 -18.09 10.07
C ARG A 152 -16.74 -18.18 11.50
N ASP A 153 -17.57 -17.23 11.91
CA ASP A 153 -18.41 -17.47 13.07
C ASP A 153 -19.33 -18.64 12.68
N GLU A 154 -19.17 -19.79 13.32
CA GLU A 154 -19.98 -20.99 13.03
C GLU A 154 -21.48 -20.72 13.26
N SER A 155 -21.81 -19.64 13.98
CA SER A 155 -23.18 -19.21 14.24
C SER A 155 -23.81 -18.30 13.17
N ASP A 156 -23.01 -17.66 12.29
CA ASP A 156 -23.51 -16.87 11.17
C ASP A 156 -22.64 -17.02 9.91
N PRO A 157 -22.99 -17.93 8.97
CA PRO A 157 -22.22 -18.18 7.76
C PRO A 157 -22.18 -17.00 6.76
N LYS A 158 -22.89 -15.89 7.04
CA LYS A 158 -22.83 -14.64 6.27
C LYS A 158 -22.04 -13.52 6.95
N SER A 159 -21.61 -13.69 8.20
CA SER A 159 -20.75 -12.71 8.85
C SER A 159 -19.32 -12.88 8.36
N GLU A 160 -18.84 -11.93 7.54
CA GLU A 160 -17.42 -11.81 7.26
C GLU A 160 -16.76 -11.15 8.46
N ASP A 161 -16.48 -11.93 9.50
CA ASP A 161 -15.76 -11.41 10.65
C ASP A 161 -14.27 -11.29 10.34
N LEU A 162 -13.94 -10.18 9.68
CA LEU A 162 -12.60 -9.82 9.17
C LEU A 162 -11.73 -9.17 10.26
N ARG A 163 -11.95 -9.54 11.53
CA ARG A 163 -11.19 -9.06 12.70
C ARG A 163 -9.78 -9.63 12.81
N ALA A 164 -9.46 -10.72 12.09
CA ALA A 164 -8.18 -11.42 12.23
C ALA A 164 -6.96 -10.50 12.04
N TYR A 165 -6.94 -9.65 11.01
CA TYR A 165 -5.85 -8.69 10.83
C TYR A 165 -5.79 -7.66 11.97
N GLU A 166 -6.95 -7.14 12.40
CA GLU A 166 -6.99 -6.13 13.46
C GLU A 166 -6.53 -6.68 14.81
N GLU A 167 -6.74 -7.98 15.06
CA GLU A 167 -6.30 -8.72 16.25
C GLU A 167 -4.82 -9.17 16.20
N MET A 168 -4.14 -9.06 15.04
CA MET A 168 -2.72 -9.40 14.92
C MET A 168 -1.84 -8.50 15.79
N GLY A 169 -0.74 -9.08 16.31
CA GLY A 169 0.32 -8.32 16.95
C GLY A 169 0.98 -7.34 15.98
N ILE A 170 1.63 -6.31 16.52
CA ILE A 170 2.27 -5.26 15.71
C ILE A 170 3.33 -5.85 14.77
N GLU A 171 4.14 -6.80 15.25
CA GLU A 171 5.18 -7.46 14.43
C GLU A 171 4.58 -8.21 13.24
N ASP A 172 3.48 -8.95 13.46
CA ASP A 172 2.78 -9.65 12.38
C ASP A 172 2.20 -8.65 11.37
N LYS A 173 1.56 -7.57 11.85
CA LYS A 173 1.05 -6.50 10.98
C LYS A 173 2.15 -5.87 10.13
N LEU A 174 3.30 -5.59 10.72
CA LEU A 174 4.46 -5.06 10.02
C LEU A 174 4.94 -6.03 8.92
N GLU A 175 4.97 -7.32 9.22
CA GLU A 175 5.32 -8.34 8.23
C GLU A 175 4.31 -8.41 7.08
N VAL A 176 3.01 -8.34 7.38
CA VAL A 176 1.98 -8.25 6.34
C VAL A 176 2.16 -7.00 5.47
N THR A 177 2.35 -5.84 6.10
CA THR A 177 2.59 -4.57 5.40
C THR A 177 3.81 -4.66 4.47
N ARG A 178 4.91 -5.28 4.92
CA ARG A 178 6.09 -5.54 4.08
C ARG A 178 5.76 -6.43 2.88
N LYS A 179 5.08 -7.57 3.10
CA LYS A 179 4.68 -8.47 2.00
C LYS A 179 3.74 -7.81 1.00
N VAL A 180 2.81 -6.96 1.46
CA VAL A 180 1.92 -6.19 0.58
C VAL A 180 2.73 -5.18 -0.25
N ALA A 181 3.74 -4.52 0.35
CA ALA A 181 4.62 -3.59 -0.36
C ALA A 181 5.49 -4.32 -1.40
N GLU A 182 6.04 -5.49 -1.06
CA GLU A 182 6.77 -6.34 -2.00
C GLU A 182 5.88 -6.77 -3.17
N LEU A 183 4.64 -7.19 -2.89
CA LEU A 183 3.68 -7.59 -3.92
C LEU A 183 3.33 -6.41 -4.86
N ALA A 184 3.09 -5.24 -4.29
CA ALA A 184 2.86 -4.01 -5.05
C ALA A 184 4.03 -3.68 -5.95
N ARG A 185 5.24 -3.75 -5.41
CA ARG A 185 6.49 -3.53 -6.16
C ARG A 185 6.62 -4.51 -7.32
N GLU A 186 6.47 -5.81 -7.07
CA GLU A 186 6.61 -6.84 -8.11
C GLU A 186 5.58 -6.69 -9.23
N ILE A 187 4.38 -6.21 -8.91
CA ILE A 187 3.35 -5.92 -9.91
C ILE A 187 3.73 -4.73 -10.79
N CYS A 188 4.22 -3.65 -10.19
CA CYS A 188 4.79 -2.54 -10.96
C CYS A 188 5.91 -3.04 -11.88
N VAL A 189 6.82 -3.87 -11.38
CA VAL A 189 7.90 -4.47 -12.18
C VAL A 189 7.36 -5.33 -13.33
N ASN A 190 6.37 -6.19 -13.10
CA ASN A 190 5.77 -7.02 -14.16
C ASN A 190 5.12 -6.16 -15.25
N ILE A 191 4.44 -5.07 -14.87
CA ILE A 191 3.84 -4.12 -15.81
C ILE A 191 4.93 -3.39 -16.61
N ILE A 192 5.98 -2.89 -15.93
CA ILE A 192 7.14 -2.25 -16.58
C ILE A 192 7.76 -3.20 -17.58
N GLN A 193 8.08 -4.43 -17.20
CA GLN A 193 8.71 -5.42 -18.07
C GLN A 193 7.85 -5.75 -19.28
N LYS A 194 6.54 -5.95 -19.08
CA LYS A 194 5.61 -6.30 -20.15
C LYS A 194 5.47 -5.19 -21.20
N PHE A 195 5.39 -3.94 -20.76
CA PHE A 195 5.10 -2.81 -21.65
C PHE A 195 6.32 -2.03 -22.10
N SER A 196 7.47 -2.16 -21.44
CA SER A 196 8.75 -1.62 -21.94
C SER A 196 9.22 -2.35 -23.20
N GLN A 197 8.79 -3.60 -23.41
CA GLN A 197 9.12 -4.39 -24.59
C GLN A 197 8.21 -4.10 -25.79
N THR A 198 7.12 -3.36 -25.62
CA THR A 198 6.13 -3.10 -26.69
C THR A 198 6.42 -1.81 -27.49
N SER A 199 7.53 -1.13 -27.20
CA SER A 199 7.94 0.12 -27.86
C SER A 199 8.86 -0.06 -29.08
N LEU A 200 8.81 -1.22 -29.76
CA LEU A 200 9.55 -1.49 -31.01
C LEU A 200 8.59 -1.73 -32.17
#